data_AF-A0AAW8P600-F1
#
_entry.id   AF-A0AAW8P600-F1
#
_cell.length_a   1.000
_cell.length_b   1.000
_cell.length_c   1.000
_cell.angle_alpha   90.00
_cell.angle_beta   90.00
_cell.angle_gamma   90.00
#
_symmetry.space_group_name_H-M   'P 1'
#
loop_
_entity.id
_entity.type
_entity.pdbx_description
1 polymer ?
#
loop_
_entity_poly.entity_id
_entity_poly.type
_entity_poly.pdbx_seq_one_letter_code
_entity_poly.pdbx_strand_id
1 'polypeptide(L)'
;MLEVDGFSWILFLWSNVQDHFNSEKLPVRLDKIAHANITWNTSSLRAMIDARVKFFSSNAFGFEGLIDPGLAKDQIFDELVSLSVSSPRELIKLLDIIVREHDARPGEKPLYLDQTSIDLGQDKYAKETIGTWFKEKPLQQVLRLGKTSFVNRDVQTIFKITDQGARVRINVWEDAGLVRQSGTAPSELGGKPVNRYVVAAARVERIILRELDTAVGAGAEDDDSEQMNLEDQT
;
A
#
# COMPACT_ATOMS: atom_id res chain seq x y z
N MET A 1 -18.20 16.50 -25.25
CA MET A 1 -19.62 16.78 -24.96
C MET A 1 -19.83 16.37 -23.50
N LEU A 2 -19.73 17.32 -22.56
CA LEU A 2 -19.79 17.11 -21.10
C LEU A 2 -20.76 18.09 -20.42
N GLU A 3 -21.66 18.70 -21.19
CA GLU A 3 -22.64 19.65 -20.68
C GLU A 3 -24.00 18.96 -20.63
N VAL A 4 -24.46 18.69 -19.42
CA VAL A 4 -25.85 18.31 -19.11
C VAL A 4 -26.34 19.35 -18.12
N ASP A 5 -27.47 19.98 -18.43
CA ASP A 5 -28.03 21.03 -17.60
C ASP A 5 -28.31 20.50 -16.18
N GLY A 6 -27.89 21.26 -15.16
CA GLY A 6 -27.99 20.87 -13.75
C GLY A 6 -26.93 19.89 -13.22
N PHE A 7 -25.93 19.48 -14.02
CA PHE A 7 -24.82 18.64 -13.56
C PHE A 7 -23.47 19.34 -13.71
N SER A 8 -22.59 19.21 -12.69
CA SER A 8 -21.19 19.63 -12.78
C SER A 8 -20.28 18.42 -12.64
N TRP A 9 -19.28 18.35 -13.53
CA TRP A 9 -18.24 17.32 -13.50
C TRP A 9 -16.96 17.96 -12.97
N ILE A 10 -16.48 17.51 -11.82
CA ILE A 10 -15.17 17.91 -11.30
C ILE A 10 -14.22 16.74 -11.52
N LEU A 11 -13.19 16.98 -12.33
CA LEU A 11 -12.17 16.00 -12.68
C LEU A 11 -10.82 16.48 -12.13
N PHE A 12 -10.20 15.69 -11.26
CA PHE A 12 -8.82 15.90 -10.80
C PHE A 12 -7.89 15.04 -11.65
N LEU A 13 -7.54 15.54 -12.84
CA LEU A 13 -6.67 14.82 -13.78
C LEU A 13 -5.19 15.22 -13.66
N TRP A 14 -4.90 16.29 -12.90
CA TRP A 14 -3.60 16.95 -12.90
C TRP A 14 -2.43 15.99 -12.66
N SER A 15 -2.52 15.12 -11.66
CA SER A 15 -1.46 14.15 -11.34
C SER A 15 -1.14 13.17 -12.49
N ASN A 16 -2.10 12.89 -13.37
CA ASN A 16 -1.93 11.93 -14.46
C ASN A 16 -1.51 12.59 -15.78
N VAL A 17 -1.65 13.91 -15.89
CA VAL A 17 -1.35 14.66 -17.13
C VAL A 17 -0.18 15.62 -16.96
N GLN A 18 0.23 15.89 -15.72
CA GLN A 18 1.32 16.81 -15.39
C GLN A 18 2.61 16.43 -16.11
N ASP A 19 2.99 15.14 -16.14
CA ASP A 19 4.22 14.70 -16.80
C ASP A 19 4.17 14.91 -18.31
N HIS A 20 3.01 14.69 -18.93
CA HIS A 20 2.82 14.97 -20.36
C HIS A 20 2.94 16.47 -20.67
N PHE A 21 2.37 17.31 -19.80
CA PHE A 21 2.38 18.77 -19.98
C PHE A 21 3.66 19.47 -19.53
N ASN A 22 4.48 18.80 -18.71
CA ASN A 22 5.83 19.18 -18.35
C ASN A 22 6.89 18.67 -19.35
N SER A 23 6.52 17.74 -20.23
CA SER A 23 7.43 17.20 -21.25
C SER A 23 7.59 18.15 -22.45
N GLU A 24 8.71 18.01 -23.16
CA GLU A 24 9.01 18.79 -24.37
C GLU A 24 7.96 18.62 -25.49
N LYS A 25 7.16 17.55 -25.46
CA LYS A 25 6.20 17.22 -26.53
C LYS A 25 4.92 18.06 -26.47
N LEU A 26 4.47 18.48 -25.29
CA LEU A 26 3.24 19.26 -25.10
C LEU A 26 3.42 20.31 -23.98
N PRO A 27 4.35 21.27 -24.12
CA PRO A 27 4.65 22.22 -23.05
C PRO A 27 3.44 23.13 -22.80
N VAL A 28 2.79 22.96 -21.65
CA VAL A 28 1.73 23.86 -21.20
C VAL A 28 2.33 24.91 -20.26
N ARG A 29 1.95 26.16 -20.48
CA ARG A 29 2.34 27.29 -19.63
C ARG A 29 1.65 27.22 -18.27
N LEU A 30 2.27 26.52 -17.32
CA LEU A 30 1.77 26.35 -15.96
C LEU A 30 1.77 27.64 -15.14
N ASP A 31 2.46 28.67 -15.61
CA ASP A 31 2.39 30.02 -15.04
C ASP A 31 1.03 30.69 -15.28
N LYS A 32 0.23 30.21 -16.24
CA LYS A 32 -1.12 30.70 -16.54
C LYS A 32 -2.24 29.82 -15.99
N ILE A 33 -1.91 28.65 -15.44
CA ILE A 33 -2.88 27.71 -14.88
C ILE A 33 -2.53 27.55 -13.41
N ALA A 34 -3.38 28.08 -12.53
CA ALA A 34 -3.24 27.87 -11.10
C ALA A 34 -3.29 26.36 -10.81
N HIS A 35 -2.16 25.82 -10.37
CA HIS A 35 -2.02 24.44 -9.96
C HIS A 35 -1.46 24.41 -8.54
N ALA A 36 -1.90 23.44 -7.75
CA ALA A 36 -1.43 23.23 -6.39
C ALA A 36 -1.21 21.74 -6.17
N ASN A 37 -0.04 21.38 -5.64
CA ASN A 37 0.22 20.04 -5.17
C ASN A 37 -0.18 19.96 -3.70
N ILE A 38 -1.33 19.35 -3.43
CA ILE A 38 -1.77 19.11 -2.05
C ILE A 38 -0.99 17.91 -1.53
N THR A 39 -0.11 18.17 -0.55
CA THR A 39 0.59 17.11 0.20
C THR A 39 0.14 17.17 1.64
N TRP A 40 -0.17 16.00 2.21
CA TRP A 40 -0.55 15.87 3.61
C TRP A 40 0.65 15.37 4.39
N ASN A 41 1.13 16.18 5.33
CA ASN A 41 2.14 15.74 6.28
C ASN A 41 1.50 15.11 7.52
N THR A 42 2.27 14.31 8.26
CA THR A 42 1.81 13.57 9.44
C THR A 42 1.17 14.48 10.49
N SER A 43 1.73 15.68 10.74
CA SER A 43 1.19 16.62 11.72
C SER A 43 -0.17 17.19 11.31
N SER A 44 -0.39 17.46 10.03
CA SER A 44 -1.69 17.92 9.50
C SER A 44 -2.74 16.82 9.57
N LEU A 45 -2.37 15.58 9.24
CA LEU A 45 -3.24 14.41 9.40
C LEU A 45 -3.61 14.20 10.86
N ARG A 46 -2.66 14.35 11.78
CA ARG A 46 -2.90 14.24 13.22
C ARG A 46 -3.86 15.31 13.72
N ALA A 47 -3.64 16.57 13.35
CA ALA A 47 -4.54 17.67 13.71
C ALA A 47 -5.95 17.44 13.17
N MET A 48 -6.08 16.93 11.94
CA MET A 48 -7.37 16.60 11.34
C MET A 48 -8.10 15.49 12.11
N ILE A 49 -7.42 14.38 12.43
CA ILE A 49 -8.03 13.28 13.18
C ILE A 49 -8.40 13.75 14.59
N ASP A 50 -7.51 14.49 15.25
CA ASP A 50 -7.77 15.01 16.59
C ASP A 50 -9.00 15.93 16.63
N ALA A 51 -9.13 16.85 15.68
CA ALA A 51 -10.30 17.71 15.54
C ALA A 51 -11.59 16.90 15.30
N ARG A 52 -11.51 15.85 14.48
CA ARG A 52 -12.65 14.96 14.21
C ARG A 52 -13.08 14.21 15.46
N VAL A 53 -12.13 13.63 16.21
CA VAL A 53 -12.43 12.89 17.44
C VAL A 53 -13.03 13.83 18.48
N LYS A 54 -12.44 15.01 18.69
CA LYS A 54 -12.98 16.04 19.59
C LYS A 54 -14.40 16.42 19.24
N PHE A 55 -14.72 16.58 17.95
CA PHE A 55 -16.07 16.89 17.53
C PHE A 55 -17.07 15.80 17.96
N PHE A 56 -16.77 14.52 17.71
CA PHE A 56 -17.64 13.40 18.09
C PHE A 56 -17.66 13.12 19.59
N SER A 57 -16.60 13.48 20.32
CA SER A 57 -16.52 13.34 21.77
C SER A 57 -17.05 14.56 22.53
N SER A 58 -17.69 15.52 21.88
CA SER A 58 -18.12 16.80 22.51
C SER A 58 -16.98 17.52 23.24
N ASN A 59 -15.79 17.57 22.63
CA ASN A 59 -14.53 18.10 23.15
C ASN A 59 -13.96 17.40 24.39
N ALA A 60 -14.48 16.24 24.79
CA ALA A 60 -13.98 15.49 25.95
C ALA A 60 -12.53 14.97 25.77
N PHE A 61 -12.19 14.44 24.59
CA PHE A 61 -10.85 13.92 24.32
C PHE A 61 -10.49 13.99 22.83
N GLY A 62 -9.19 13.90 22.56
CA GLY A 62 -8.62 13.83 21.22
C GLY A 62 -8.32 12.41 20.77
N PHE A 63 -7.61 12.26 19.65
CA PHE A 63 -7.21 10.94 19.13
C PHE A 63 -6.53 10.05 20.19
N GLU A 64 -5.61 10.65 20.95
CA GLU A 64 -4.85 9.99 22.01
C GLU A 64 -5.75 9.36 23.09
N GLY A 65 -6.95 9.92 23.31
CA GLY A 65 -7.92 9.43 24.29
C GLY A 65 -8.72 8.21 23.84
N LEU A 66 -8.62 7.83 22.56
CA LEU A 66 -9.20 6.57 22.05
C LEU A 66 -8.32 5.37 22.33
N ILE A 67 -7.00 5.57 22.43
CA ILE A 67 -6.01 4.49 22.52
C ILE A 67 -5.71 4.17 23.98
N ASP A 68 -5.51 2.89 24.28
CA ASP A 68 -5.09 2.43 25.59
C ASP A 68 -3.86 3.24 26.09
N PRO A 69 -3.91 3.80 27.33
CA PRO A 69 -2.81 4.57 27.89
C PRO A 69 -1.45 3.86 27.90
N GLY A 70 -1.42 2.52 27.94
CA GLY A 70 -0.20 1.70 27.95
C GLY A 70 0.48 1.52 26.59
N LEU A 71 -0.12 1.99 25.49
CA LEU A 71 0.42 1.82 24.14
C LEU A 71 1.20 3.05 23.66
N ALA A 72 2.15 2.82 22.75
CA ALA A 72 2.94 3.86 22.10
C ALA A 72 2.12 4.57 21.01
N LYS A 73 1.35 5.58 21.41
CA LYS A 73 0.36 6.28 20.56
C LYS A 73 0.98 6.91 19.31
N ASP A 74 2.20 7.44 19.42
CA ASP A 74 2.92 8.00 18.26
C ASP A 74 3.29 6.95 17.22
N GLN A 75 3.80 5.81 17.66
CA GLN A 75 4.10 4.69 16.77
C GLN A 75 2.83 4.18 16.07
N ILE A 76 1.74 4.00 16.83
CA ILE A 76 0.45 3.58 16.27
C ILE A 76 0.00 4.57 15.20
N PHE A 77 0.07 5.87 15.48
CA PHE A 77 -0.35 6.87 14.51
C PHE A 77 0.50 6.83 13.23
N ASP A 78 1.82 6.68 13.35
CA ASP A 78 2.71 6.57 12.20
C ASP A 78 2.42 5.33 11.36
N GLU A 79 2.11 4.19 11.99
CA GLU A 79 1.67 2.98 11.30
C GLU A 79 0.34 3.19 10.56
N LEU A 80 -0.63 3.86 11.16
CA LEU A 80 -1.91 4.20 10.51
C LEU A 80 -1.72 5.14 9.32
N VAL A 81 -0.83 6.12 9.43
CA VAL A 81 -0.49 7.05 8.33
C VAL A 81 0.22 6.31 7.19
N SER A 82 1.14 5.39 7.52
CA SER A 82 1.82 4.55 6.54
C SER A 82 0.83 3.66 5.79
N LEU A 83 -0.04 2.94 6.50
CA LEU A 83 -1.07 2.08 5.90
C LEU A 83 -2.08 2.85 5.05
N SER A 84 -2.37 4.10 5.39
CA SER A 84 -3.27 4.97 4.62
C SER A 84 -2.58 5.73 3.48
N VAL A 85 -1.28 5.54 3.26
CA VAL A 85 -0.49 6.23 2.22
C VAL A 85 -0.61 7.75 2.36
N SER A 86 -0.59 8.24 3.61
CA SER A 86 -0.77 9.67 3.93
C SER A 86 -2.04 10.30 3.33
N SER A 87 -3.08 9.50 3.05
CA SER A 87 -4.35 9.98 2.52
C SER A 87 -5.35 10.23 3.66
N PRO A 88 -5.88 11.45 3.84
CA PRO A 88 -6.90 11.74 4.84
C PRO A 88 -8.12 10.82 4.77
N ARG A 89 -8.59 10.54 3.55
CA ARG A 89 -9.75 9.69 3.30
C ARG A 89 -9.48 8.26 3.76
N GLU A 90 -8.31 7.73 3.40
CA GLU A 90 -7.94 6.36 3.76
C GLU A 90 -7.66 6.23 5.26
N LEU A 91 -7.08 7.26 5.89
CA LEU A 91 -6.86 7.29 7.33
C LEU A 91 -8.18 7.27 8.10
N ILE A 92 -9.17 8.07 7.68
CA ILE A 92 -10.51 8.06 8.28
C ILE A 92 -11.18 6.70 8.07
N LYS A 93 -11.08 6.12 6.87
CA LYS A 93 -11.64 4.79 6.58
C LYS A 93 -11.02 3.70 7.46
N LEU A 94 -9.69 3.71 7.61
CA LEU A 94 -8.96 2.79 8.47
C LEU A 94 -9.40 2.90 9.94
N LEU A 95 -9.51 4.12 10.47
CA LEU A 95 -9.97 4.35 11.84
C LEU A 95 -11.42 3.90 12.06
N ASP A 96 -12.31 4.16 11.11
CA ASP A 96 -13.70 3.68 11.15
C ASP A 96 -13.75 2.15 11.18
N ILE A 97 -12.91 1.45 10.41
CA ILE A 97 -12.79 -0.01 10.47
C ILE A 97 -12.26 -0.47 11.83
N ILE A 98 -11.23 0.16 12.38
CA ILE A 98 -10.68 -0.18 13.70
C ILE A 98 -11.75 -0.08 14.80
N VAL A 99 -12.51 1.03 14.82
CA VAL A 99 -13.59 1.22 15.81
C VAL A 99 -14.69 0.17 15.63
N ARG A 100 -15.08 -0.15 14.38
CA ARG A 100 -16.07 -1.20 14.12
C ARG A 100 -15.60 -2.58 14.55
N GLU A 101 -14.33 -2.93 14.31
CA GLU A 101 -13.79 -4.22 14.74
C GLU A 101 -13.67 -4.30 16.27
N HIS A 102 -13.33 -3.20 16.93
CA HIS A 102 -13.40 -3.10 18.39
C HIS A 102 -14.83 -3.34 18.90
N ASP A 103 -15.82 -2.67 18.31
CA ASP A 103 -17.22 -2.80 18.68
C ASP A 103 -17.82 -4.17 18.33
N ALA A 104 -17.33 -4.84 17.29
CA ALA A 104 -17.81 -6.16 16.89
C ALA A 104 -17.20 -7.31 17.73
N ARG A 105 -16.17 -7.02 18.54
CA ARG A 105 -15.43 -8.04 19.30
C ARG A 105 -16.35 -8.77 20.30
N PRO A 106 -16.33 -10.12 20.35
CA PRO A 106 -17.11 -10.87 21.33
C PRO A 106 -16.52 -10.73 22.74
N GLY A 107 -17.38 -10.78 23.75
CA GLY A 107 -16.99 -10.70 25.17
C GLY A 107 -16.97 -9.28 25.74
N GLU A 108 -16.30 -9.13 26.88
CA GLU A 108 -16.12 -7.83 27.52
C GLU A 108 -15.15 -6.97 26.70
N LYS A 109 -15.58 -5.76 26.36
CA LYS A 109 -14.82 -4.83 25.51
C LYS A 109 -14.09 -3.84 26.41
N PRO A 110 -12.79 -3.64 26.21
CA PRO A 110 -12.06 -2.61 26.93
C PRO A 110 -12.61 -1.25 26.54
N LEU A 111 -12.52 -0.30 27.45
CA LEU A 111 -12.99 1.06 27.19
C LEU A 111 -12.19 1.76 26.09
N TYR A 112 -10.92 1.39 25.93
CA TYR A 112 -9.99 1.96 24.96
C TYR A 112 -9.69 0.97 23.83
N LEU A 113 -9.25 1.50 22.69
CA LEU A 113 -8.66 0.72 21.62
C LEU A 113 -7.33 0.12 22.11
N ASP A 114 -7.35 -1.17 22.38
CA ASP A 114 -6.15 -1.96 22.69
C ASP A 114 -5.41 -2.39 21.41
N GLN A 115 -4.23 -2.97 21.58
CA GLN A 115 -3.40 -3.44 20.46
C GLN A 115 -4.16 -4.45 19.58
N THR A 116 -4.96 -5.32 20.19
CA THR A 116 -5.76 -6.32 19.48
C THR A 116 -6.78 -5.67 18.55
N SER A 117 -7.51 -4.66 19.02
CA SER A 117 -8.47 -3.91 18.21
C SER A 117 -7.81 -3.17 17.05
N ILE A 118 -6.65 -2.56 17.30
CA ILE A 118 -5.86 -1.89 16.25
C ILE A 118 -5.42 -2.91 15.20
N ASP A 119 -4.86 -4.04 15.62
CA ASP A 119 -4.34 -5.05 14.71
C ASP A 119 -5.44 -5.69 13.85
N LEU A 120 -6.58 -6.05 14.45
CA LEU A 120 -7.71 -6.61 13.72
C LEU A 120 -8.25 -5.62 12.68
N GLY A 121 -8.37 -4.34 13.06
CA GLY A 121 -8.84 -3.30 12.14
C GLY A 121 -7.85 -3.04 10.99
N GLN A 122 -6.55 -3.00 11.27
CA GLN A 122 -5.51 -2.86 10.25
C GLN A 122 -5.46 -4.09 9.32
N ASP A 123 -5.58 -5.30 9.87
CA ASP A 123 -5.62 -6.56 9.11
C ASP A 123 -6.82 -6.56 8.16
N LYS A 124 -8.01 -6.21 8.66
CA LYS A 124 -9.23 -6.12 7.85
C LYS A 124 -9.13 -5.06 6.77
N TYR A 125 -8.67 -3.85 7.12
CA TYR A 125 -8.47 -2.78 6.15
C TYR A 125 -7.51 -3.17 5.02
N ALA A 126 -6.37 -3.81 5.35
CA ALA A 126 -5.41 -4.26 4.36
C ALA A 126 -6.04 -5.25 3.38
N LYS A 127 -6.76 -6.26 3.88
CA LYS A 127 -7.44 -7.27 3.05
C LYS A 127 -8.53 -6.66 2.15
N GLU A 128 -9.37 -5.79 2.69
CA GLU A 128 -10.51 -5.23 1.95
C GLU A 128 -10.08 -4.24 0.87
N THR A 129 -8.94 -3.58 1.04
CA THR A 129 -8.50 -2.53 0.10
C THR A 129 -7.50 -3.01 -0.92
N ILE A 130 -6.67 -4.02 -0.64
CA ILE A 130 -5.50 -4.30 -1.49
C ILE A 130 -5.84 -4.57 -2.97
N GLY A 131 -6.97 -5.24 -3.25
CA GLY A 131 -7.41 -5.55 -4.62
C GLY A 131 -7.84 -4.33 -5.44
N THR A 132 -8.11 -3.18 -4.81
CA THR A 132 -8.41 -1.94 -5.54
C THR A 132 -7.16 -1.16 -5.96
N TRP A 133 -6.03 -1.44 -5.32
CA TRP A 133 -4.76 -0.73 -5.55
C TRP A 133 -3.86 -1.43 -6.57
N PHE A 134 -3.91 -2.76 -6.60
CA PHE A 134 -3.01 -3.56 -7.43
C PHE A 134 -3.77 -4.56 -8.29
N LYS A 135 -3.24 -4.81 -9.49
CA LYS A 135 -3.73 -5.89 -10.35
C LYS A 135 -3.53 -7.23 -9.65
N GLU A 136 -4.50 -8.12 -9.81
CA GLU A 136 -4.53 -9.42 -9.12
C GLU A 136 -3.30 -10.27 -9.41
N LYS A 137 -2.95 -10.46 -10.70
CA LYS A 137 -1.81 -11.32 -11.10
C LYS A 137 -0.48 -10.93 -10.43
N PRO A 138 0.04 -9.70 -10.56
CA PRO A 138 1.31 -9.33 -9.93
C PRO A 138 1.21 -9.30 -8.39
N LEU A 139 0.06 -8.92 -7.82
CA LEU A 139 -0.16 -8.99 -6.37
C LEU A 139 -0.03 -10.42 -5.86
N GLN A 140 -0.73 -11.37 -6.49
CA GLN A 140 -0.70 -12.78 -6.12
C GLN A 140 0.71 -13.37 -6.21
N GLN A 141 1.49 -13.00 -7.23
CA GLN A 141 2.89 -13.41 -7.33
C GLN A 141 3.74 -12.88 -6.16
N VAL A 142 3.59 -11.61 -5.77
CA VAL A 142 4.33 -11.05 -4.62
C VAL A 142 3.90 -11.71 -3.31
N LEU A 143 2.61 -12.01 -3.13
CA LEU A 143 2.13 -12.75 -1.96
C LEU A 143 2.72 -14.16 -1.91
N ARG A 144 2.73 -14.89 -3.03
CA ARG A 144 3.34 -16.24 -3.15
C ARG A 144 4.82 -16.28 -2.83
N LEU A 145 5.54 -15.21 -3.14
CA LEU A 145 6.94 -15.07 -2.72
C LEU A 145 7.06 -15.10 -1.18
N GLY A 146 6.08 -14.53 -0.47
CA GLY A 146 5.99 -14.60 1.00
C GLY A 146 7.10 -13.88 1.75
N LYS A 147 7.86 -13.00 1.08
CA LYS A 147 9.01 -12.29 1.66
C LYS A 147 8.85 -10.78 1.51
N THR A 148 9.11 -10.03 2.59
CA THR A 148 9.13 -8.56 2.57
C THR A 148 10.45 -7.98 2.07
N SER A 149 11.53 -8.76 2.13
CA SER A 149 12.85 -8.45 1.57
C SER A 149 13.41 -9.67 0.87
N PHE A 150 13.86 -9.51 -0.38
CA PHE A 150 14.30 -10.63 -1.22
C PHE A 150 15.35 -10.21 -2.25
N VAL A 151 15.97 -11.20 -2.89
CA VAL A 151 16.90 -11.03 -4.02
C VAL A 151 16.41 -11.82 -5.23
N ASN A 152 17.02 -11.60 -6.42
CA ASN A 152 16.61 -12.28 -7.66
C ASN A 152 16.58 -13.82 -7.54
N ARG A 153 17.48 -14.40 -6.73
CA ARG A 153 17.56 -15.84 -6.50
C ARG A 153 16.35 -16.42 -5.76
N ASP A 154 15.76 -15.65 -4.84
CA ASP A 154 14.55 -16.08 -4.14
C ASP A 154 13.41 -16.30 -5.13
N VAL A 155 13.24 -15.35 -6.05
CA VAL A 155 12.23 -15.41 -7.12
C VAL A 155 12.48 -16.59 -8.04
N GLN A 156 13.73 -16.82 -8.47
CA GLN A 156 14.09 -17.99 -9.28
C GLN A 156 13.73 -19.31 -8.59
N THR A 157 13.99 -19.40 -7.29
CA THR A 157 13.80 -20.63 -6.52
C THR A 157 12.32 -20.90 -6.29
N ILE A 158 11.56 -19.87 -5.91
CA ILE A 158 10.12 -20.00 -5.63
C ILE A 158 9.32 -20.28 -6.90
N PHE A 159 9.63 -19.56 -7.99
CA PHE A 159 8.89 -19.69 -9.26
C PHE A 159 9.48 -20.71 -10.24
N LYS A 160 10.62 -21.32 -9.90
CA LYS A 160 11.35 -22.28 -10.76
C LYS A 160 11.63 -21.72 -12.18
N ILE A 161 12.06 -20.46 -12.23
CA ILE A 161 12.34 -19.73 -13.47
C ILE A 161 13.81 -19.35 -13.60
N THR A 162 14.22 -18.98 -14.81
CA THR A 162 15.57 -18.50 -15.11
C THR A 162 15.88 -17.14 -14.47
N ASP A 163 17.15 -16.76 -14.39
CA ASP A 163 17.57 -15.45 -13.89
C ASP A 163 16.91 -14.30 -14.66
N GLN A 164 16.79 -14.44 -15.98
CA GLN A 164 16.11 -13.46 -16.84
C GLN A 164 14.61 -13.42 -16.58
N GLY A 165 13.96 -14.58 -16.43
CA GLY A 165 12.53 -14.65 -16.10
C GLY A 165 12.21 -13.97 -14.76
N ALA A 166 13.10 -14.14 -13.76
CA ALA A 166 12.96 -13.48 -12.48
C ALA A 166 13.11 -11.95 -12.58
N ARG A 167 14.06 -11.44 -13.39
CA ARG A 167 14.19 -9.99 -13.66
C ARG A 167 12.96 -9.41 -14.32
N VAL A 168 12.39 -10.10 -15.31
CA VAL A 168 11.16 -9.67 -15.99
C VAL A 168 10.00 -9.55 -14.99
N ARG A 169 9.82 -10.54 -14.09
CA ARG A 169 8.79 -10.47 -13.04
C ARG A 169 9.03 -9.32 -12.07
N ILE A 170 10.25 -9.14 -11.59
CA ILE A 170 10.59 -8.06 -10.67
C ILE A 170 10.29 -6.70 -11.31
N ASN A 171 10.65 -6.50 -12.57
CA ASN A 171 10.33 -5.26 -13.29
C ASN A 171 8.81 -5.02 -13.34
N VAL A 172 8.01 -6.05 -13.63
CA VAL A 172 6.53 -5.94 -13.61
C VAL A 172 6.02 -5.56 -12.22
N TRP A 173 6.63 -6.07 -11.15
CA TRP A 173 6.26 -5.73 -9.78
C TRP A 173 6.69 -4.31 -9.38
N GLU A 174 7.86 -3.86 -9.84
CA GLU A 174 8.34 -2.48 -9.63
C GLU A 174 7.47 -1.47 -10.39
N ASP A 175 7.15 -1.76 -11.66
CA ASP A 175 6.24 -0.95 -12.48
C ASP A 175 4.83 -0.87 -11.87
N ALA A 176 4.40 -1.93 -11.18
CA ALA A 176 3.14 -1.95 -10.43
C ALA A 176 3.24 -1.27 -9.05
N GLY A 177 4.42 -0.83 -8.62
CA GLY A 177 4.65 -0.22 -7.30
C GLY A 177 4.52 -1.19 -6.12
N LEU A 178 4.56 -2.50 -6.37
CA LEU A 178 4.48 -3.53 -5.32
C LEU A 178 5.81 -3.70 -4.59
N VAL A 179 6.92 -3.56 -5.31
CA VAL A 179 8.27 -3.72 -4.78
C VAL A 179 9.16 -2.57 -5.25
N ARG A 180 10.29 -2.38 -4.57
CA ARG A 180 11.31 -1.41 -4.96
C ARG A 180 12.70 -1.92 -4.61
N GLN A 181 13.70 -1.55 -5.38
CA GLN A 181 15.09 -1.75 -4.99
C GLN A 181 15.45 -0.95 -3.73
N SER A 182 16.00 -1.62 -2.72
CA SER A 182 16.44 -1.03 -1.44
C SER A 182 17.97 -0.98 -1.30
N GLY A 183 18.71 -1.61 -2.23
CA GLY A 183 20.16 -1.56 -2.27
C GLY A 183 20.76 -2.82 -2.89
N THR A 184 21.88 -3.27 -2.33
CA THR A 184 22.58 -4.50 -2.74
C THR A 184 22.84 -5.42 -1.54
N ALA A 185 22.85 -6.73 -1.78
CA ALA A 185 23.23 -7.77 -0.82
C ALA A 185 24.48 -8.53 -1.30
N PRO A 186 25.26 -9.13 -0.38
CA PRO A 186 26.37 -10.01 -0.76
C PRO A 186 25.90 -11.16 -1.64
N SER A 187 26.66 -11.49 -2.68
CA SER A 187 26.41 -12.68 -3.50
C SER A 187 26.82 -13.93 -2.71
N GLU A 188 25.90 -14.90 -2.57
CA GLU A 188 26.19 -16.20 -1.95
C GLU A 188 27.23 -17.03 -2.74
N LEU A 189 27.35 -16.79 -4.05
CA LEU A 189 28.29 -17.49 -4.93
C LEU A 189 29.66 -16.81 -5.02
N GLY A 190 29.90 -15.77 -4.20
CA GLY A 190 31.00 -14.84 -4.40
C GLY A 190 30.77 -13.93 -5.61
N GLY A 191 31.54 -12.85 -5.71
CA GLY A 191 31.47 -11.91 -6.83
C GLY A 191 30.63 -10.65 -6.57
N LYS A 192 30.10 -10.05 -7.65
CA LYS A 192 29.42 -8.74 -7.61
C LYS A 192 28.16 -8.81 -6.72
N PRO A 193 27.90 -7.80 -5.88
CA PRO A 193 26.68 -7.73 -5.07
C PRO A 193 25.42 -7.87 -5.92
N VAL A 194 24.40 -8.54 -5.39
CA VAL A 194 23.09 -8.71 -6.03
C VAL A 194 22.12 -7.62 -5.55
N ASN A 195 21.18 -7.21 -6.40
CA ASN A 195 20.17 -6.23 -5.99
C ASN A 195 19.26 -6.82 -4.89
N ARG A 196 19.02 -6.02 -3.85
CA ARG A 196 18.04 -6.31 -2.80
C ARG A 196 16.78 -5.51 -3.07
N TYR A 197 15.65 -6.21 -3.06
CA TYR A 197 14.32 -5.64 -3.23
C TYR A 197 13.53 -5.77 -1.94
N VAL A 198 12.62 -4.83 -1.72
CA VAL A 198 11.67 -4.84 -0.60
C VAL A 198 10.27 -4.56 -1.11
N VAL A 199 9.27 -5.05 -0.38
CA VAL A 199 7.88 -4.67 -0.61
C VAL A 199 7.73 -3.18 -0.35
N ALA A 200 7.15 -2.45 -1.31
CA ALA A 200 7.05 -0.99 -1.24
C ALA A 200 5.77 -0.52 -0.51
N ALA A 201 4.71 -1.31 -0.55
CA ALA A 201 3.41 -0.95 0.00
C ALA A 201 3.17 -1.57 1.37
N ALA A 202 2.96 -0.73 2.39
CA ALA A 202 2.73 -1.16 3.78
C ALA A 202 1.58 -2.16 3.95
N ARG A 203 0.53 -2.06 3.12
CA ARG A 203 -0.60 -3.02 3.12
C ARG A 203 -0.18 -4.42 2.67
N VAL A 204 0.63 -4.51 1.61
CA VAL A 204 1.16 -5.78 1.11
C VAL A 204 2.12 -6.39 2.12
N GLU A 205 3.00 -5.56 2.69
CA GLU A 205 3.92 -5.97 3.74
C GLU A 205 3.17 -6.55 4.95
N ARG A 206 2.12 -5.88 5.40
CA ARG A 206 1.27 -6.36 6.48
C ARG A 206 0.62 -7.71 6.15
N ILE A 207 0.03 -7.86 4.96
CA ILE A 207 -0.58 -9.13 4.53
C ILE A 207 0.43 -10.28 4.56
N ILE A 208 1.67 -10.04 4.13
CA ILE A 208 2.73 -11.05 4.15
C ILE A 208 3.15 -11.37 5.60
N LEU A 209 3.47 -10.37 6.41
CA LEU A 209 3.97 -10.58 7.79
C LEU A 209 2.95 -11.22 8.72
N ARG A 210 1.66 -11.00 8.45
CA ARG A 210 0.54 -11.48 9.25
C ARG A 210 -0.16 -12.68 8.61
N GLU A 211 0.36 -13.18 7.49
CA GLU A 211 -0.17 -14.34 6.74
C GLU A 211 -1.70 -14.24 6.48
N LEU A 212 -2.16 -13.06 6.06
CA LEU A 212 -3.60 -12.73 5.98
C LEU A 212 -4.31 -13.29 4.74
N ASP A 213 -3.55 -13.83 3.80
CA ASP A 213 -4.01 -14.38 2.52
C ASP A 213 -3.42 -15.78 2.31
N THR A 214 -4.22 -16.70 1.78
CA THR A 214 -3.82 -18.10 1.57
C THR A 214 -2.70 -18.27 0.54
N ALA A 215 -2.50 -17.28 -0.34
CA ALA A 215 -1.42 -17.30 -1.30
C ALA A 215 -0.06 -17.02 -0.66
N VAL A 216 -0.01 -16.48 0.57
CA VAL A 216 1.26 -16.11 1.21
C VAL A 216 2.17 -17.33 1.36
N GLY A 217 3.32 -17.29 0.69
CA GLY A 217 4.30 -18.38 0.74
C GLY A 217 3.88 -19.68 0.04
N ALA A 218 2.77 -19.69 -0.72
CA ALA A 218 2.25 -20.89 -1.37
C ALA A 218 3.15 -21.44 -2.50
N GLY A 219 4.12 -20.67 -2.98
CA GLY A 219 5.03 -21.07 -4.05
C GLY A 219 4.45 -20.86 -5.47
N ALA A 220 5.02 -21.54 -6.47
CA ALA A 220 4.54 -21.50 -7.85
C ALA A 220 3.25 -22.33 -8.06
N GLU A 221 2.35 -21.86 -8.93
CA GLU A 221 1.29 -22.69 -9.54
C GLU A 221 1.64 -23.03 -10.99
N ASP A 222 1.10 -24.13 -11.52
CA ASP A 222 1.35 -24.67 -12.87
C ASP A 222 0.94 -23.73 -14.03
N ASP A 223 0.15 -22.69 -13.76
CA ASP A 223 -0.37 -21.73 -14.74
C ASP A 223 0.69 -20.74 -15.28
N ASP A 224 1.89 -20.73 -14.68
CA ASP A 224 3.03 -19.94 -15.13
C ASP A 224 3.75 -20.53 -16.37
N SER A 225 3.29 -21.69 -16.87
CA SER A 225 3.90 -22.41 -17.99
C SER A 225 3.47 -21.95 -19.39
N GLU A 226 2.40 -21.16 -19.54
CA GLU A 226 1.88 -20.79 -20.86
C GLU A 226 2.53 -19.56 -21.52
N GLN A 227 3.30 -18.73 -20.80
CA GLN A 227 3.79 -17.45 -21.35
C GLN A 227 5.24 -17.48 -21.89
N MET A 228 5.95 -18.61 -21.80
CA MET A 228 7.32 -18.70 -22.34
C MET A 228 7.41 -19.24 -23.79
N ASN A 229 6.30 -19.66 -24.40
CA ASN A 229 6.31 -20.25 -25.75
C ASN A 229 5.90 -19.29 -26.87
N LEU A 230 5.62 -18.01 -26.58
CA LEU A 230 5.08 -17.07 -27.57
C LEU A 230 6.10 -16.08 -28.14
N GLU A 231 7.31 -15.97 -27.58
CA GLU A 231 8.35 -15.06 -28.11
C GLU A 231 9.42 -15.75 -28.97
N ASP A 232 9.39 -17.09 -29.10
CA ASP A 232 10.32 -17.87 -29.96
C ASP A 232 9.74 -18.17 -31.36
N GLN A 233 8.62 -17.54 -31.75
CA GLN A 233 8.02 -17.71 -33.08
C GLN A 233 7.64 -16.37 -33.73
N THR A 234 8.61 -15.46 -33.92
CA THR A 234 8.52 -14.43 -34.98
C THR A 234 9.90 -13.96 -35.41
#